data_AF-A0A381T441-F1
#
_entry.id   AF-A0A381T441-F1
#
_cell.length_a   1.000
_cell.length_b   1.000
_cell.length_c   1.000
_cell.angle_alpha   90.00
_cell.angle_beta   90.00
_cell.angle_gamma   90.00
#
_symmetry.space_group_name_H-M   'P 1'
#
loop_
_entity.id
_entity.type
_entity.pdbx_description
1 polymer ?
#
loop_
_entity_poly.entity_id
_entity_poly.type
_entity_poly.pdbx_seq_one_letter_code
_entity_poly.pdbx_strand_id
1 'polypeptide(L)'
;MINQMNLIKKSLLSLFLLCFVVSGYTDASNYEVGDVFEAKKRTSSVVLYVIKNDLLSDIRRDSSKTGVFRQRDSRYTYDLQKGDKIILLKSFEKGNLYRVALVPKRESKQDDNPYYYVVPTKFNQLVFVEHLNE
;
A
#
# COMPACT_ATOMS: atom_id res chain seq x y z
N MET A 1 -19.65 -30.37 40.24
CA MET A 1 -19.97 -30.03 38.82
C MET A 1 -19.50 -28.64 38.35
N ILE A 2 -18.70 -27.89 39.13
CA ILE A 2 -18.35 -26.48 38.82
C ILE A 2 -17.14 -26.32 37.87
N ASN A 3 -16.23 -27.31 37.80
CA ASN A 3 -14.98 -27.18 37.03
C ASN A 3 -15.16 -27.27 35.49
N GLN A 4 -16.24 -27.89 35.01
CA GLN A 4 -16.51 -28.06 33.57
C GLN A 4 -16.87 -26.73 32.88
N MET A 5 -17.61 -25.86 33.58
CA MET A 5 -18.10 -24.59 33.03
C MET A 5 -16.98 -23.57 32.80
N ASN A 6 -15.91 -23.63 33.60
CA ASN A 6 -14.70 -22.81 33.41
C ASN A 6 -13.81 -23.33 32.28
N LEU A 7 -13.82 -24.65 32.00
CA LEU A 7 -13.07 -25.24 30.89
C LEU A 7 -13.67 -24.82 29.54
N ILE A 8 -15.00 -24.86 29.43
CA ILE A 8 -15.74 -24.45 28.22
C ILE A 8 -15.54 -22.95 27.96
N LYS A 9 -15.63 -22.08 28.98
CA LYS A 9 -15.40 -20.63 28.84
C LYS A 9 -13.96 -20.30 28.41
N LYS A 10 -12.96 -20.99 28.96
CA LYS A 10 -11.55 -20.83 28.56
C LYS A 10 -11.30 -21.33 27.14
N SER A 11 -11.93 -22.43 26.74
CA SER A 11 -11.86 -22.98 25.39
C SER A 11 -12.50 -22.02 24.36
N LEU A 12 -13.66 -21.45 24.69
CA LEU A 12 -14.35 -20.48 23.83
C LEU A 12 -13.55 -19.18 23.67
N LEU A 13 -12.94 -18.69 24.75
CA LEU A 13 -12.07 -17.51 24.73
C LEU A 13 -10.81 -17.76 23.88
N SER A 14 -10.22 -18.95 24.00
CA SER A 14 -9.07 -19.36 23.20
C SER A 14 -9.41 -19.44 21.71
N LEU A 15 -10.57 -20.01 21.37
CA LEU A 15 -11.05 -20.08 19.99
C LEU A 15 -11.32 -18.68 19.42
N PHE A 16 -11.90 -17.78 20.21
CA PHE A 16 -12.14 -16.39 19.83
C PHE A 16 -10.83 -15.62 19.58
N LEU A 17 -9.83 -15.80 20.44
CA LEU A 17 -8.49 -15.22 20.26
C LEU A 17 -7.80 -15.78 19.00
N LEU A 18 -7.97 -17.08 18.71
CA LEU A 18 -7.41 -17.71 17.51
C LEU A 18 -8.00 -17.10 16.22
N CYS A 19 -9.31 -16.82 16.19
CA CYS A 19 -9.96 -16.17 15.05
C CYS A 19 -9.44 -14.75 14.79
N PHE A 20 -9.07 -14.01 15.84
CA PHE A 20 -8.49 -12.67 15.68
C PHE A 20 -7.07 -12.70 15.10
N VAL A 21 -6.26 -13.70 15.45
CA VAL A 21 -4.89 -13.81 14.93
C VAL A 21 -4.87 -14.13 13.43
N VAL A 22 -5.77 -14.98 12.94
CA VAL A 22 -5.81 -15.35 11.51
C VAL A 22 -6.29 -14.19 10.63
N SER A 23 -7.14 -13.31 11.16
CA SER A 23 -7.67 -12.16 10.43
C SER A 23 -6.63 -11.06 10.15
N GLY A 24 -5.55 -11.00 10.95
CA GLY A 24 -4.53 -9.95 10.87
C GLY A 24 -3.45 -10.16 9.80
N TYR A 25 -3.39 -11.33 9.15
CA TYR A 25 -2.35 -11.70 8.17
C TYR A 25 -2.79 -11.54 6.70
N THR A 26 -3.88 -10.84 6.43
CA THR A 26 -4.43 -10.74 5.07
C THR A 26 -3.81 -9.64 4.20
N ASP A 27 -2.82 -8.89 4.70
CA ASP A 27 -2.23 -7.76 3.97
C ASP A 27 -1.01 -8.13 3.10
N ALA A 28 -0.75 -9.43 2.91
CA ALA A 28 0.12 -9.91 1.84
C ALA A 28 -0.68 -10.01 0.53
N SER A 29 -1.31 -8.91 0.11
CA SER A 29 -1.92 -8.82 -1.20
C SER A 29 -0.83 -9.01 -2.25
N ASN A 30 -0.91 -10.09 -3.02
CA ASN A 30 -0.05 -10.31 -4.18
C ASN A 30 -0.42 -9.27 -5.23
N TYR A 31 0.33 -8.18 -5.27
CA TYR A 31 0.16 -7.12 -6.26
C TYR A 31 0.61 -7.62 -7.64
N GLU A 32 -0.18 -7.36 -8.67
CA GLU A 32 0.12 -7.74 -10.05
C GLU A 32 0.17 -6.51 -10.96
N VAL A 33 0.97 -6.60 -12.03
CA VAL A 33 0.98 -5.58 -13.08
C VAL A 33 -0.37 -5.62 -13.79
N GLY A 34 -1.02 -4.46 -13.94
CA GLY A 34 -2.40 -4.34 -14.42
C GLY A 34 -3.40 -4.02 -13.32
N ASP A 35 -3.06 -4.26 -12.05
CA ASP A 35 -3.96 -3.97 -10.94
C ASP A 35 -4.26 -2.48 -10.80
N VAL A 36 -5.52 -2.18 -10.52
CA VAL A 36 -6.04 -0.84 -10.31
C VAL A 36 -6.53 -0.69 -8.88
N PHE A 37 -6.01 0.34 -8.21
CA PHE A 37 -6.36 0.71 -6.85
C PHE A 37 -7.05 2.06 -6.82
N GLU A 38 -8.16 2.19 -6.11
CA GLU A 38 -8.94 3.43 -6.03
C GLU A 38 -8.99 3.98 -4.60
N ALA A 39 -8.82 5.29 -4.49
CA ALA A 39 -9.04 6.01 -3.24
C ALA A 39 -10.54 6.09 -2.92
N LYS A 40 -11.00 5.39 -1.88
CA LYS A 40 -12.41 5.44 -1.44
C LYS A 40 -12.69 6.58 -0.46
N LYS A 41 -11.68 7.04 0.27
CA LYS A 41 -11.78 8.14 1.26
C LYS A 41 -11.51 9.49 0.61
N ARG A 42 -12.03 10.56 1.22
CA ARG A 42 -11.81 11.95 0.75
C ARG A 42 -10.39 12.48 1.05
N THR A 43 -9.71 11.88 2.01
CA THR A 43 -8.40 12.34 2.53
C THR A 43 -7.47 11.14 2.67
N SER A 44 -7.17 10.49 1.54
CA SER A 44 -6.12 9.48 1.49
C SER A 44 -4.90 10.08 0.83
N SER A 45 -3.71 9.79 1.33
CA SER A 45 -2.48 10.26 0.72
C SER A 45 -1.56 9.08 0.45
N VAL A 46 -0.87 9.13 -0.68
CA VAL A 46 0.13 8.13 -1.07
C VAL A 46 1.48 8.82 -1.24
N VAL A 47 2.54 8.15 -0.81
CA VAL A 47 3.90 8.64 -1.06
C VAL A 47 4.37 8.09 -2.40
N LEU A 48 4.69 8.99 -3.31
CA LEU A 48 5.15 8.68 -4.66
C LEU A 48 6.54 9.28 -4.90
N TYR A 49 7.32 8.62 -5.74
CA TYR A 49 8.65 9.08 -6.12
C TYR A 49 8.70 9.30 -7.62
N VAL A 50 9.18 10.46 -8.04
CA VAL A 50 9.43 10.75 -9.47
C VAL A 50 10.60 9.91 -9.99
N ILE A 51 11.63 9.71 -9.16
CA ILE A 51 12.86 9.01 -9.53
C ILE A 51 12.99 7.68 -8.76
N LYS A 52 13.12 6.57 -9.48
CA LYS A 52 13.28 5.22 -8.91
C LYS A 52 14.45 5.12 -7.92
N ASN A 53 15.60 5.70 -8.26
CA ASN A 53 16.81 5.60 -7.44
C ASN A 53 16.67 6.25 -6.07
N ASP A 54 15.83 7.28 -5.97
CA ASP A 54 15.56 7.95 -4.70
C ASP A 54 14.68 7.10 -3.79
N LEU A 55 13.67 6.41 -4.34
CA LEU A 55 12.90 5.40 -3.61
C LEU A 55 13.79 4.26 -3.10
N LEU A 56 14.62 3.67 -3.97
CA LEU A 56 15.53 2.58 -3.60
C LEU A 56 16.47 2.96 -2.45
N SER A 57 16.97 4.18 -2.50
CA SER A 57 17.85 4.67 -1.48
C SER A 57 17.13 5.00 -0.17
N ASP A 58 15.85 5.38 -0.22
CA ASP A 58 15.02 5.59 0.99
C ASP A 58 14.77 4.26 1.70
N ILE A 59 14.42 3.22 0.93
CA ILE A 59 14.28 1.84 1.44
C ILE A 59 15.58 1.38 2.13
N ARG A 60 16.74 1.64 1.51
CA ARG A 60 18.04 1.29 2.10
C ARG A 60 18.34 2.07 3.39
N ARG A 61 17.93 3.34 3.48
CA ARG A 61 18.12 4.15 4.68
C ARG A 61 17.24 3.73 5.84
N ASP A 62 15.98 3.40 5.59
CA ASP A 62 15.11 2.86 6.64
C ASP A 62 15.70 1.58 7.27
N SER A 63 16.52 0.84 6.52
CA SER A 63 17.27 -0.31 7.05
C SER A 63 18.59 0.03 7.77
N SER A 64 19.17 1.21 7.51
CA SER A 64 20.48 1.64 8.05
C SER A 64 20.33 2.88 8.95
N LYS A 65 20.54 2.73 10.26
CA LYS A 65 20.44 3.80 11.28
C LYS A 65 21.45 4.97 11.16
N THR A 66 22.05 5.22 10.00
CA THR A 66 23.11 6.21 9.80
C THR A 66 22.58 7.48 9.14
N GLY A 67 22.49 8.54 9.95
CA GLY A 67 21.90 9.83 9.61
C GLY A 67 22.77 10.70 8.69
N VAL A 68 22.62 10.51 7.39
CA VAL A 68 23.03 11.51 6.39
C VAL A 68 21.78 12.04 5.69
N PHE A 69 21.30 13.19 6.14
CA PHE A 69 20.19 13.89 5.51
C PHE A 69 20.67 14.50 4.18
N ARG A 70 20.30 13.86 3.06
CA ARG A 70 20.28 14.54 1.77
C ARG A 70 18.85 14.98 1.53
N GLN A 71 18.63 16.29 1.37
CA GLN A 71 17.36 16.84 0.91
C GLN A 71 17.08 16.24 -0.47
N ARG A 72 15.93 15.56 -0.59
CA ARG A 72 15.53 14.82 -1.80
C ARG A 72 14.24 15.43 -2.33
N ASP A 73 14.35 16.08 -3.47
CA ASP A 73 13.21 16.76 -4.11
C ASP A 73 12.27 15.82 -4.88
N SER A 74 12.58 14.52 -4.99
CA SER A 74 11.76 13.60 -5.80
C SER A 74 10.62 12.92 -5.03
N ARG A 75 10.58 13.02 -3.69
CA ARG A 75 9.57 12.40 -2.85
C ARG A 75 8.40 13.35 -2.70
N TYR A 76 7.23 12.92 -3.15
CA TYR A 76 6.01 13.71 -3.08
C TYR A 76 4.92 12.95 -2.34
N THR A 77 4.23 13.63 -1.43
CA THR A 77 3.00 13.11 -0.84
C THR A 77 1.86 13.60 -1.70
N TYR A 78 1.22 12.68 -2.42
CA TYR A 78 0.09 13.00 -3.26
C TYR A 78 -1.20 12.79 -2.47
N ASP A 79 -1.98 13.86 -2.33
CA ASP A 79 -3.30 13.80 -1.70
C ASP A 79 -4.33 13.34 -2.73
N LEU A 80 -4.77 12.10 -2.57
CA LEU A 80 -5.75 11.45 -3.43
C LEU A 80 -7.16 11.88 -3.04
N GLN A 81 -7.94 12.28 -4.04
CA GLN A 81 -9.36 12.52 -3.91
C GLN A 81 -10.13 11.21 -4.07
N LYS A 82 -11.37 11.20 -3.56
CA LYS A 82 -12.26 10.05 -3.72
C LYS A 82 -12.47 9.73 -5.21
N GLY A 83 -12.06 8.54 -5.60
CA GLY A 83 -12.19 7.99 -6.95
C GLY A 83 -10.93 8.13 -7.81
N ASP A 84 -9.88 8.78 -7.31
CA ASP A 84 -8.57 8.75 -7.97
C ASP A 84 -8.04 7.32 -7.98
N LYS A 85 -7.42 6.94 -9.10
CA LYS A 85 -6.92 5.59 -9.35
C LYS A 85 -5.40 5.58 -9.44
N ILE A 86 -4.80 4.48 -8.98
CA ILE A 86 -3.40 4.13 -9.19
C ILE A 86 -3.37 2.82 -9.95
N ILE A 87 -2.66 2.79 -11.08
CA ILE A 87 -2.52 1.61 -11.93
C ILE A 87 -1.09 1.09 -11.81
N LEU A 88 -0.92 -0.20 -11.50
CA LEU A 88 0.39 -0.85 -11.48
C LEU A 88 0.85 -1.16 -12.92
N LEU A 89 1.87 -0.46 -13.42
CA LEU A 89 2.29 -0.57 -14.81
C LEU A 89 3.49 -1.50 -15.03
N LYS A 90 4.39 -1.55 -14.05
CA LYS A 90 5.61 -2.38 -14.15
C LYS A 90 6.13 -2.72 -12.77
N SER A 91 6.42 -4.00 -12.55
CA SER A 91 7.08 -4.48 -11.33
C SER A 91 8.60 -4.44 -11.47
N PHE A 92 9.27 -4.26 -10.34
CA PHE A 92 10.72 -4.31 -10.17
C PHE A 92 11.04 -5.08 -8.89
N GLU A 93 12.30 -5.51 -8.76
CA GLU A 93 12.79 -6.18 -7.54
C GLU A 93 11.87 -7.32 -7.07
N LYS A 94 11.40 -8.15 -8.02
CA LYS A 94 10.47 -9.27 -7.79
C LYS A 94 9.13 -8.86 -7.14
N GLY A 95 8.59 -7.71 -7.52
CA GLY A 95 7.27 -7.25 -7.04
C GLY A 95 7.33 -6.43 -5.76
N ASN A 96 8.52 -6.03 -5.31
CA ASN A 96 8.66 -5.14 -4.15
C ASN A 96 8.41 -3.66 -4.49
N LEU A 97 8.60 -3.29 -5.76
CA LEU A 97 8.51 -1.91 -6.23
C LEU A 97 7.78 -1.86 -7.55
N TYR A 98 6.95 -0.84 -7.74
CA TYR A 98 6.19 -0.65 -8.97
C TYR A 98 6.41 0.73 -9.56
N ARG A 99 6.43 0.81 -10.90
CA ARG A 99 6.07 2.03 -11.62
C ARG A 99 4.55 2.05 -11.74
N VAL A 100 3.95 3.19 -11.47
CA VAL A 100 2.50 3.36 -11.45
C VAL A 100 2.07 4.57 -12.28
N ALA A 101 0.85 4.52 -12.81
CA ALA A 101 0.16 5.71 -13.30
C ALA A 101 -0.80 6.22 -12.24
N LEU A 102 -0.80 7.53 -12.02
CA LEU A 102 -1.79 8.22 -11.23
C LEU A 102 -2.86 8.79 -12.16
N VAL A 103 -4.11 8.35 -11.99
CA VAL A 103 -5.23 8.73 -12.83
C VAL A 103 -6.26 9.46 -11.96
N PRO A 104 -6.33 10.80 -12.02
CA PRO A 104 -7.31 11.55 -11.26
C PRO A 104 -8.72 11.29 -11.81
N LYS A 105 -9.72 11.27 -10.93
CA LYS A 105 -11.13 11.07 -11.34
C LYS A 105 -11.68 12.23 -12.17
N ARG A 106 -11.24 13.45 -11.84
CA ARG A 106 -11.61 14.67 -12.53
C ARG A 106 -10.43 15.08 -13.40
N GLU A 107 -10.70 15.68 -14.55
CA GLU A 107 -9.67 16.35 -15.36
C GLU A 107 -9.11 17.55 -14.57
N SER A 108 -8.22 17.28 -13.60
CA SER A 108 -7.31 18.28 -13.08
C SER A 108 -6.25 18.52 -14.14
N LYS A 109 -5.75 19.77 -14.25
CA LYS A 109 -4.64 20.14 -15.13
C LYS A 109 -3.61 19.01 -15.14
N GLN A 110 -3.47 18.39 -16.30
CA GLN A 110 -2.59 17.25 -16.51
C GLN A 110 -1.19 17.65 -16.04
N ASP A 111 -0.67 17.05 -14.97
CA ASP A 111 0.76 17.12 -14.73
C ASP A 111 1.43 16.41 -15.91
N ASP A 112 2.47 17.03 -16.48
CA ASP A 112 3.17 16.55 -17.68
C ASP A 112 3.74 15.12 -17.53
N ASN A 113 3.77 14.58 -16.31
CA ASN A 113 4.22 13.22 -16.04
C ASN A 113 3.33 12.50 -15.01
N PRO A 114 2.38 11.64 -15.45
CA PRO A 114 1.50 10.89 -14.55
C PRO A 114 2.17 9.64 -13.95
N TYR A 115 3.48 9.44 -14.17
CA TYR A 115 4.17 8.21 -13.81
C TYR A 115 5.09 8.37 -12.61
N TYR A 116 4.91 7.49 -11.64
CA TYR A 116 5.64 7.51 -10.38
C TYR A 116 6.14 6.12 -10.00
N TYR A 117 6.98 6.06 -8.96
CA TYR A 117 7.44 4.83 -8.33
C TYR A 117 6.95 4.73 -6.89
N VAL A 118 6.58 3.53 -6.46
CA VAL A 118 6.03 3.27 -5.13
C VAL A 118 6.32 1.87 -4.62
N VAL A 119 6.31 1.70 -3.30
CA VAL A 119 6.24 0.41 -2.62
C VAL A 119 4.79 0.19 -2.17
N PRO A 120 4.11 -0.89 -2.62
CA PRO A 120 2.69 -1.11 -2.35
C PRO A 120 2.31 -1.27 -0.88
N THR A 121 3.28 -1.48 0.02
CA THR A 121 3.06 -1.49 1.49
C THR A 121 2.48 -0.18 2.05
N LYS A 122 2.30 0.83 1.20
CA LYS A 122 1.66 2.11 1.50
C LYS A 122 0.25 2.25 0.91
N PHE A 123 -0.34 1.18 0.35
CA PHE A 123 -1.66 1.19 -0.29
C PHE A 123 -2.83 0.89 0.66
N ASN A 124 -2.59 0.85 1.97
CA ASN A 124 -3.56 0.41 2.99
C ASN A 124 -4.88 1.23 3.03
N GLN A 125 -4.92 2.37 2.35
CA GLN A 125 -6.10 3.24 2.25
C GLN A 125 -6.79 3.16 0.89
N LEU A 126 -6.22 2.40 -0.05
CA LEU A 126 -6.73 2.17 -1.38
C LEU A 126 -7.41 0.81 -1.44
N VAL A 127 -8.37 0.70 -2.35
CA VAL A 127 -9.14 -0.53 -2.54
C VAL A 127 -8.87 -1.04 -3.94
N PHE A 128 -8.56 -2.32 -4.07
CA PHE A 128 -8.48 -2.99 -5.36
C PHE A 128 -9.84 -2.88 -6.08
N VAL A 129 -9.81 -2.51 -7.35
CA VAL A 129 -11.01 -2.33 -8.18
C VAL A 129 -11.10 -3.39 -9.26
N GLU A 130 -10.05 -3.50 -10.06
CA GLU A 130 -10.03 -4.32 -11.27
C GLU A 130 -8.58 -4.62 -11.66
N HIS A 131 -8.41 -5.66 -12.48
CA HIS A 131 -7.16 -5.97 -13.16
C HIS A 131 -7.34 -5.67 -14.65
N LEU A 132 -6.46 -4.84 -15.22
CA LEU A 132 -6.48 -4.52 -16.64
C LEU A 132 -5.80 -5.66 -17.42
N ASN A 133 -6.58 -6.35 -18.24
CA ASN A 133 -6.03 -7.30 -19.22
C ASN A 133 -5.43 -6.52 -20.39
N GLU A 134 -4.30 -6.99 -20.93
CA GLU A 134 -3.73 -6.47 -22.19
C GLU A 134 -4.71 -6.52 -23.36
#